data_AF-A0A5E7H7D0-F1
#
_entry.id   AF-A0A5E7H7D0-F1
#
_cell.length_a   1.000
_cell.length_b   1.000
_cell.length_c   1.000
_cell.angle_alpha   90.00
_cell.angle_beta   90.00
_cell.angle_gamma   90.00
#
_symmetry.space_group_name_H-M   'P 1'
#
loop_
_entity.id
_entity.type
_entity.pdbx_description
1 polymer ?
#
loop_
_entity_poly.entity_id
_entity_poly.type
_entity_poly.pdbx_seq_one_letter_code
_entity_poly.pdbx_strand_id
1 'polypeptide(L)' 'MTNAQWDTQRAMFASNFPVDSLCGSFDDIYSGFKSIVADLPQADQERLFYSNAQRIYRCEPCAIDQARPEFLRSEA' A
#
# COMPACT_ATOMS: atom_id res chain seq x y z
N MET A 1 6.29 -12.20 -16.28
CA MET A 1 5.03 -12.97 -16.31
C MET A 1 3.99 -12.11 -15.60
N THR A 2 3.17 -11.37 -16.32
CA THR A 2 2.19 -10.41 -15.77
C THR A 2 0.93 -11.15 -15.31
N ASN A 3 1.00 -11.79 -14.14
CA ASN A 3 -0.09 -12.57 -13.53
C ASN A 3 -1.20 -11.70 -12.87
N ALA A 4 -1.48 -10.51 -13.37
CA ALA A 4 -2.51 -9.66 -12.79
C ALA A 4 -3.76 -9.68 -13.69
N GLN A 5 -4.62 -10.67 -13.47
CA GLN A 5 -5.99 -10.66 -14.01
C GLN A 5 -6.86 -9.55 -13.37
N TRP A 6 -6.32 -8.87 -12.36
CA TRP A 6 -6.89 -7.73 -11.64
C TRP A 6 -6.00 -6.50 -11.80
N ASP A 7 -6.60 -5.38 -12.18
CA ASP A 7 -5.93 -4.09 -12.29
C ASP A 7 -5.53 -3.55 -10.91
N THR A 8 -4.23 -3.34 -10.70
CA THR A 8 -3.67 -2.81 -9.44
C THR A 8 -4.20 -1.42 -9.12
N GLN A 9 -4.76 -0.68 -10.08
CA GLN A 9 -5.37 0.64 -9.85
C GLN A 9 -6.72 0.58 -9.12
N ARG A 10 -7.31 -0.63 -8.98
CA ARG A 10 -8.64 -0.84 -8.39
C ARG A 10 -8.64 -1.80 -7.19
N ALA A 11 -7.47 -2.23 -6.73
CA ALA A 11 -7.32 -3.15 -5.60
C ALA A 11 -6.53 -2.51 -4.45
N MET A 12 -6.78 -2.97 -3.23
CA MET A 12 -6.01 -2.62 -2.03
C MET A 12 -6.03 -3.78 -1.02
N PHE A 13 -5.02 -3.87 -0.17
CA PHE A 13 -4.98 -4.85 0.91
C PHE A 13 -5.72 -4.36 2.15
N ALA A 14 -6.35 -5.30 2.84
CA ALA A 14 -6.98 -5.08 4.14
C ALA A 14 -6.81 -6.36 4.98
N SER A 15 -6.67 -6.19 6.30
CA SER A 15 -6.36 -7.29 7.20
C SER A 15 -7.58 -8.02 7.76
N ASN A 16 -8.78 -7.43 7.63
CA ASN A 16 -10.02 -7.92 8.24
C ASN A 16 -9.93 -8.18 9.77
N PHE A 17 -8.98 -7.54 10.45
CA PHE A 17 -8.86 -7.69 11.91
C PHE A 17 -10.06 -7.06 12.64
N PRO A 18 -10.49 -7.67 13.77
CA PRO A 18 -9.87 -8.81 14.45
C PRO A 18 -10.33 -10.20 13.98
N VAL A 19 -11.22 -10.31 12.98
CA VAL A 19 -11.83 -11.60 12.58
C VAL A 19 -10.76 -12.61 12.14
N ASP A 20 -9.80 -12.16 11.32
CA ASP A 20 -8.74 -13.01 10.79
C ASP A 20 -7.66 -13.39 11.81
N SER A 21 -7.74 -12.89 13.06
CA SER A 21 -6.86 -13.34 14.14
C SER A 21 -7.02 -14.83 14.46
N LEU A 22 -8.11 -15.45 14.00
CA LEU A 22 -8.35 -16.90 14.08
C LEU A 22 -7.44 -17.70 13.12
N CYS A 23 -6.91 -17.07 12.07
CA CYS A 23 -6.12 -17.71 11.02
C CYS A 23 -4.63 -17.36 11.10
N GLY A 24 -4.27 -16.19 11.63
CA GLY A 24 -2.89 -15.75 11.77
C GLY A 24 -2.76 -14.44 12.52
N SER A 25 -1.52 -14.09 12.91
CA SER A 25 -1.26 -12.77 13.47
C SER A 25 -1.35 -11.68 12.40
N PHE A 26 -1.45 -10.42 12.85
CA PHE A 26 -1.46 -9.27 11.94
C PHE A 26 -0.17 -9.23 11.09
N ASP A 27 0.95 -9.56 11.71
CA ASP A 27 2.26 -9.63 11.07
C ASP A 27 2.31 -10.75 10.03
N ASP A 28 1.71 -11.91 10.29
CA ASP A 28 1.65 -13.01 9.32
C ASP A 28 0.89 -12.59 8.06
N ILE A 29 -0.25 -11.92 8.23
CA ILE A 29 -1.10 -11.46 7.13
C ILE A 29 -0.38 -10.42 6.27
N TYR A 30 0.22 -9.40 6.88
CA TYR A 30 0.95 -8.37 6.12
C TYR A 30 2.25 -8.89 5.50
N SER A 31 2.94 -9.83 6.16
CA SER A 31 4.12 -10.48 5.59
C SER A 31 3.75 -11.34 4.38
N GLY A 32 2.59 -12.01 4.44
CA GLY A 32 1.99 -12.73 3.31
C GLY A 32 1.70 -11.81 2.12
N PHE A 33 1.02 -10.68 2.35
CA PHE A 33 0.76 -9.69 1.28
C PHE A 33 2.05 -9.21 0.61
N LYS A 34 3.07 -8.84 1.41
CA LYS A 34 4.38 -8.39 0.89
C LYS A 34 5.04 -9.46 0.03
N SER A 35 4.96 -10.72 0.44
CA SER A 35 5.56 -11.84 -0.29
C SER A 35 4.86 -12.08 -1.63
N ILE A 36 3.52 -11.99 -1.68
CA ILE A 36 2.73 -12.19 -2.91
C ILE A 36 3.06 -11.16 -3.99
N VAL A 37 3.40 -9.92 -3.60
CA VAL A 37 3.62 -8.82 -4.55
C VAL A 37 5.09 -8.43 -4.71
N ALA A 38 6.03 -9.23 -4.18
CA ALA A 38 7.45 -8.89 -4.15
C ALA A 38 8.04 -8.62 -5.55
N ASP A 39 7.53 -9.31 -6.57
CA ASP A 39 7.99 -9.17 -7.96
C ASP A 39 7.28 -8.04 -8.75
N LEU A 40 6.30 -7.36 -8.15
CA LEU A 40 5.62 -6.23 -8.80
C LEU A 40 6.47 -4.97 -8.77
N PRO A 41 6.33 -4.07 -9.77
CA PRO A 41 6.92 -2.74 -9.71
C PRO A 41 6.54 -2.03 -8.41
N GLN A 42 7.47 -1.23 -7.86
CA GLN A 42 7.25 -0.51 -6.60
C GLN A 42 5.99 0.36 -6.62
N ALA A 43 5.69 1.00 -7.76
CA ALA A 43 4.48 1.80 -7.94
C ALA A 43 3.19 0.98 -7.81
N ASP A 44 3.20 -0.30 -8.22
CA ASP A 44 2.05 -1.19 -8.06
C ASP A 44 1.93 -1.71 -6.62
N GLN A 45 3.04 -1.98 -5.94
CA GLN A 45 3.03 -2.28 -4.52
C GLN A 45 2.46 -1.10 -3.71
N GLU A 46 2.90 0.12 -4.00
CA GLU A 46 2.41 1.34 -3.36
C GLU A 46 0.90 1.54 -3.57
N ARG A 47 0.38 1.26 -4.77
CA ARG A 47 -1.05 1.29 -5.05
C ARG A 47 -1.83 0.34 -4.16
N LEU A 48 -1.35 -0.90 -4.01
CA LEU A 48 -2.02 -1.92 -3.21
C LEU A 48 -1.98 -1.64 -1.70
N PHE A 49 -0.90 -1.04 -1.20
CA PHE A 49 -0.73 -0.78 0.23
C PHE A 49 -1.17 0.61 0.69
N TYR A 50 -1.25 1.61 -0.21
CA TYR A 50 -1.40 3.00 0.20
C TYR A 50 -2.23 3.86 -0.76
N SER A 51 -1.71 4.14 -1.97
CA SER A 51 -2.20 5.28 -2.77
C SER A 51 -3.63 5.09 -3.30
N ASN A 52 -4.07 3.84 -3.51
CA ASN A 52 -5.49 3.59 -3.84
C ASN A 52 -6.41 3.86 -2.65
N ALA A 53 -6.05 3.45 -1.44
CA ALA A 53 -6.85 3.71 -0.24
C ALA A 53 -6.95 5.22 0.00
N GLN A 54 -5.81 5.94 -0.07
CA GLN A 54 -5.79 7.39 0.04
C GLN A 54 -6.71 8.06 -0.99
N ARG A 55 -6.56 7.72 -2.27
CA ARG A 55 -7.35 8.32 -3.36
C ARG A 55 -8.85 8.01 -3.24
N ILE A 56 -9.21 6.78 -2.91
CA ILE A 56 -10.61 6.31 -2.90
C ILE A 56 -11.34 6.82 -1.65
N TYR A 57 -10.71 6.70 -0.48
CA TYR A 57 -11.30 7.17 0.77
C TYR A 57 -11.05 8.64 1.04
N ARG A 58 -10.29 9.33 0.18
CA ARG A 58 -9.89 10.74 0.34
C ARG A 58 -9.23 10.98 1.70
N CYS A 59 -8.35 10.06 2.09
CA CYS A 59 -7.58 10.23 3.31
C CYS A 59 -6.68 11.46 3.19
N GLU A 60 -6.52 12.20 4.28
CA GLU A 60 -5.55 13.28 4.33
C GLU A 60 -4.15 12.77 3.96
N PRO A 61 -3.32 13.59 3.29
CA PRO A 61 -1.92 13.25 3.06
C PRO A 61 -1.25 12.86 4.38
N CYS A 62 -0.37 11.87 4.34
CA CYS A 62 0.38 11.51 5.53
C CYS A 62 1.08 12.77 6.05
N ALA A 63 1.15 12.96 7.37
CA ALA A 63 1.85 14.12 7.95
C ALA A 63 3.31 14.25 7.46
N ILE A 64 3.92 13.14 7.03
CA ILE A 64 5.25 13.10 6.43
C ILE A 64 5.30 13.72 5.02
N ASP A 65 4.21 13.60 4.24
CA ASP A 65 4.08 14.25 2.93
C ASP A 65 3.81 15.75 3.06
N GLN A 66 3.17 16.16 4.16
CA GLN A 66 2.88 17.56 4.45
C GLN A 66 4.13 18.35 4.91
N ALA A 67 5.17 17.65 5.42
CA ALA A 67 6.32 18.27 6.07
C ALA A 67 7.49 18.67 5.15
N ARG A 68 7.38 18.51 3.81
CA ARG A 68 8.38 19.02 2.86
C ARG A 68 7.85 20.23 2.09
N PRO A 69 8.13 21.47 2.53
CA PRO A 69 8.00 22.63 1.67
C PRO A 69 8.86 22.46 0.41
N GLU A 70 8.29 22.71 -0.76
CA GLU A 70 8.91 22.50 -2.09
C GLU A 70 10.24 23.24 -2.29
N PHE A 71 10.51 24.29 -1.50
CA PHE A 71 11.71 25.12 -1.62
C PHE A 71 13.05 24.39 -1.34
N LEU A 72 13.05 23.26 -0.62
CA LEU A 72 14.27 22.54 -0.25
C LEU A 72 14.60 21.34 -1.16
N ARG A 73 13.90 21.17 -2.30
CA ARG A 73 14.16 20.07 -3.25
C ARG A 73 15.30 20.32 -4.24
N SER A 74 15.84 21.54 -4.28
CA SER A 74 16.89 21.97 -5.23
C SER A 74 18.13 22.41 -4.47
N GLU A 75 18.83 21.48 -3.82
CA GLU A 75 20.25 21.61 -3.46
C GLU A 75 20.76 20.25 -2.95
N ALA A 76 21.13 19.38 -3.90
CA ALA A 76 22.06 18.27 -3.72
C ALA A 76 22.67 17.91 -5.09
#